data_AF-A0A7V9PAK2-F1
#
_entry.id   AF-A0A7V9PAK2-F1
#
_cell.length_a   1.000
_cell.length_b   1.000
_cell.length_c   1.000
_cell.angle_alpha   90.00
_cell.angle_beta   90.00
_cell.angle_gamma   90.00
#
_symmetry.space_group_name_H-M   'P 1'
#
loop_
_entity.id
_entity.type
_entity.pdbx_description
1 polymer ?
#
loop_
_entity_poly.entity_id
_entity_poly.type
_entity_poly.pdbx_seq_one_letter_code
_entity_poly.pdbx_strand_id
1 'polypeptide(L)'
;RRCTIHDGREAGVYVGSLARSLIESCNIYDNADAGISVYGESVVAVRRCNIHRNGKVAVRVKENSRASVEDCDLRGNRIATWETEHGVVVERKNNRE
;
A
#
# COMPACT_ATOMS: atom_id res chain seq x y z
N ARG A 1 -5.27 1.96 12.35
CA ARG A 1 -6.62 2.31 11.81
C ARG A 1 -6.89 3.77 12.12
N ARG A 2 -7.55 4.54 11.24
CA ARG A 2 -7.83 5.98 11.44
C ARG A 2 -6.58 6.78 11.78
N CYS A 3 -5.54 6.57 10.99
CA CYS A 3 -4.24 7.20 11.17
C CYS A 3 -3.91 8.10 9.98
N THR A 4 -3.05 9.08 10.23
CA THR A 4 -2.41 9.89 9.20
C THR A 4 -0.92 9.56 9.23
N ILE A 5 -0.36 9.17 8.09
CA ILE A 5 1.03 8.71 7.97
C ILE A 5 1.67 9.48 6.82
N HIS A 6 2.63 10.34 7.12
CA HIS A 6 3.22 11.24 6.14
C HIS A 6 4.63 11.70 6.49
N ASP A 7 5.30 12.33 5.52
CA ASP A 7 6.67 12.86 5.63
C ASP A 7 7.73 11.81 6.04
N GLY A 8 7.43 10.53 5.82
CA GLY A 8 8.36 9.44 6.03
C GLY A 8 9.49 9.46 5.00
N ARG A 9 10.71 9.11 5.43
CA ARG A 9 11.87 8.97 4.52
C ARG A 9 11.86 7.68 3.69
N GLU A 10 10.99 6.74 4.00
CA GLU A 10 10.81 5.48 3.29
C GLU A 10 9.32 5.26 2.97
N ALA A 11 8.86 4.01 3.00
CA ALA A 11 7.45 3.71 2.82
C ALA A 11 6.64 4.18 4.02
N GLY A 12 5.41 4.62 3.80
CA GLY A 12 4.51 5.02 4.90
C GLY A 12 4.17 3.83 5.81
N VAL A 13 3.88 2.68 5.23
CA VAL A 13 3.68 1.42 5.96
C VAL A 13 4.50 0.30 5.32
N TYR A 14 5.28 -0.39 6.15
CA TYR A 14 5.98 -1.61 5.77
C TYR A 14 5.35 -2.83 6.45
N VAL A 15 4.97 -3.84 5.66
CA VAL A 15 4.43 -5.12 6.12
C VAL A 15 5.38 -6.21 5.65
N GLY A 16 6.02 -6.92 6.57
CA GLY A 16 7.02 -7.93 6.26
C GLY A 16 7.01 -9.11 7.23
N SER A 17 7.88 -10.09 6.98
CA SER A 17 8.16 -11.21 7.90
C SER A 17 6.91 -12.03 8.28
N LEU A 18 6.18 -12.54 7.27
CA LEU A 18 4.97 -13.36 7.44
C LEU A 18 3.83 -12.63 8.19
N ALA A 19 3.84 -11.30 8.19
CA ALA A 19 2.85 -10.52 8.91
C ALA A 19 1.46 -10.62 8.29
N ARG A 20 0.44 -10.51 9.15
CA ARG A 20 -0.97 -10.42 8.75
C ARG A 20 -1.55 -9.13 9.30
N SER A 21 -1.91 -8.20 8.43
CA SER A 21 -2.22 -6.82 8.83
C SER A 21 -3.53 -6.30 8.22
N LEU A 22 -4.15 -5.37 8.94
CA LEU A 22 -5.30 -4.59 8.46
C LEU A 22 -4.99 -3.10 8.56
N ILE A 23 -5.01 -2.43 7.41
CA ILE A 23 -4.87 -0.97 7.29
C ILE A 23 -6.23 -0.43 6.87
N GLU A 24 -6.81 0.43 7.69
CA GLU A 24 -8.18 0.88 7.49
C GLU A 24 -8.35 2.36 7.82
N SER A 25 -9.07 3.05 6.95
CA SER A 25 -9.48 4.44 7.14
C SER A 25 -8.29 5.36 7.41
N CYS A 26 -7.17 5.10 6.73
CA CYS A 26 -5.94 5.86 6.89
C CYS A 26 -5.74 6.82 5.72
N ASN A 27 -5.03 7.92 5.99
CA ASN A 27 -4.50 8.82 4.97
C ASN A 27 -2.97 8.68 4.94
N ILE A 28 -2.41 8.23 3.82
CA ILE A 28 -0.99 7.88 3.69
C ILE A 28 -0.38 8.66 2.52
N TYR A 29 0.44 9.68 2.82
CA TYR A 29 0.85 10.63 1.79
C TYR A 29 2.20 11.29 2.04
N ASP A 30 2.78 11.90 1.00
CA ASP A 30 4.04 12.64 1.07
C ASP A 30 5.21 11.84 1.70
N ASN A 31 5.16 10.51 1.65
CA ASN A 31 6.29 9.66 2.04
C ASN A 31 7.26 9.52 0.85
N ALA A 32 8.56 9.43 1.10
CA ALA A 32 9.57 9.48 0.04
C ALA A 32 9.64 8.20 -0.84
N ASP A 33 9.07 7.08 -0.40
CA ASP A 33 8.98 5.83 -1.18
C ASP A 33 7.51 5.45 -1.49
N ALA A 34 7.11 4.19 -1.27
CA ALA A 34 5.75 3.75 -1.51
C ALA A 34 4.80 4.16 -0.37
N GLY A 35 3.50 4.31 -0.64
CA GLY A 35 2.53 4.47 0.44
C GLY A 35 2.50 3.24 1.36
N ILE A 36 2.34 2.06 0.76
CA ILE A 36 2.35 0.76 1.45
C ILE A 36 3.30 -0.19 0.71
N SER A 37 4.15 -0.87 1.46
CA SER A 37 5.13 -1.85 1.01
C SER A 37 4.87 -3.20 1.68
N VAL A 38 4.67 -4.27 0.90
CA VAL A 38 4.35 -5.61 1.39
C VAL A 38 5.38 -6.62 0.88
N TYR A 39 6.02 -7.34 1.80
CA TYR A 39 7.18 -8.21 1.57
C TYR A 39 7.14 -9.47 2.45
N GLY A 40 8.05 -10.42 2.21
CA GLY A 40 8.28 -11.60 3.03
C GLY A 40 7.03 -12.45 3.28
N GLU A 41 6.36 -12.90 2.22
CA GLU A 41 5.18 -13.79 2.30
C GLU A 41 4.05 -13.25 3.19
N SER A 42 3.93 -11.92 3.27
CA SER A 42 2.96 -11.26 4.14
C SER A 42 1.59 -11.13 3.49
N VAL A 43 0.57 -10.92 4.32
CA VAL A 43 -0.81 -10.71 3.89
C VAL A 43 -1.32 -9.39 4.47
N VAL A 44 -1.81 -8.50 3.61
CA VAL A 44 -2.42 -7.24 4.04
C VAL A 44 -3.83 -7.07 3.48
N ALA A 45 -4.73 -6.58 4.32
CA ALA A 45 -6.01 -6.03 3.89
C ALA A 45 -5.98 -4.50 4.06
N VAL A 46 -6.28 -3.76 2.99
CA VAL A 46 -6.33 -2.30 2.95
C VAL A 46 -7.74 -1.88 2.56
N ARG A 47 -8.37 -1.06 3.40
CA ARG A 47 -9.77 -0.64 3.17
C ARG A 47 -10.03 0.83 3.49
N ARG A 48 -10.80 1.51 2.64
CA ARG A 48 -11.22 2.90 2.85
C ARG A 48 -10.06 3.85 3.10
N CYS A 49 -8.93 3.65 2.41
CA CYS A 49 -7.73 4.45 2.58
C CYS A 49 -7.57 5.45 1.43
N ASN A 50 -6.91 6.56 1.72
CA ASN A 50 -6.45 7.52 0.73
C ASN A 50 -4.92 7.49 0.71
N ILE A 51 -4.32 7.08 -0.41
CA ILE A 51 -2.88 6.84 -0.55
C ILE A 51 -2.38 7.63 -1.75
N HIS A 52 -1.74 8.77 -1.51
CA HIS A 52 -1.46 9.74 -2.57
C HIS A 52 -0.16 10.51 -2.34
N ARG A 53 0.39 11.11 -3.40
CA ARG A 53 1.60 11.94 -3.35
C ARG A 53 2.83 11.28 -2.72
N ASN A 54 2.88 9.95 -2.66
CA ASN A 54 4.09 9.26 -2.24
C ASN A 54 5.13 9.28 -3.37
N GLY A 55 6.40 9.29 -3.00
CA GLY A 55 7.55 9.50 -3.87
C GLY A 55 7.78 8.39 -4.89
N LYS A 56 7.15 7.23 -4.71
CA LYS A 56 7.10 6.17 -5.74
C LYS A 56 5.67 5.74 -6.05
N VAL A 57 5.24 4.60 -5.50
CA VAL A 57 3.96 3.97 -5.85
C VAL A 57 2.96 4.01 -4.70
N ALA A 58 1.67 3.84 -4.97
CA ALA A 58 0.68 3.76 -3.88
C ALA A 58 0.88 2.48 -3.06
N VAL A 59 0.84 1.32 -3.74
CA VAL A 59 0.97 0.01 -3.10
C VAL A 59 2.00 -0.84 -3.85
N ARG A 60 2.96 -1.36 -3.11
CA ARG A 60 3.96 -2.32 -3.58
C ARG A 60 3.75 -3.68 -2.93
N VAL A 61 3.72 -4.74 -3.73
CA VAL A 61 3.59 -6.12 -3.26
C VAL A 61 4.67 -6.98 -3.90
N LYS A 62 5.52 -7.59 -3.07
CA LYS A 62 6.66 -8.43 -3.47
C LYS A 62 6.83 -9.65 -2.56
N GLU A 63 7.77 -10.51 -2.91
CA GLU A 63 8.22 -11.68 -2.16
C GLU A 63 7.07 -12.63 -1.79
N ASN A 64 6.33 -13.10 -2.80
CA ASN A 64 5.18 -14.01 -2.66
C ASN A 64 4.09 -13.49 -1.69
N SER A 65 4.04 -12.18 -1.45
CA SER A 65 3.04 -11.56 -0.57
C SER A 65 1.68 -11.42 -1.26
N ARG A 66 0.66 -11.15 -0.43
CA ARG A 66 -0.72 -11.00 -0.87
C ARG A 66 -1.32 -9.72 -0.33
N ALA A 67 -2.10 -9.03 -1.16
CA ALA A 67 -2.82 -7.82 -0.76
C ALA A 67 -4.27 -7.87 -1.24
N SER A 68 -5.21 -7.55 -0.35
CA SER A 68 -6.56 -7.15 -0.74
C SER A 68 -6.71 -5.66 -0.50
N VAL A 69 -7.12 -4.92 -1.54
CA VAL A 69 -7.27 -3.46 -1.47
C VAL A 69 -8.64 -3.08 -1.99
N GLU A 70 -9.46 -2.54 -1.10
CA GLU A 70 -10.85 -2.22 -1.38
C GLU A 70 -11.27 -0.81 -0.96
N ASP A 71 -12.14 -0.19 -1.75
CA ASP A 71 -12.74 1.12 -1.48
C ASP A 71 -11.70 2.22 -1.21
N CYS A 72 -10.54 2.19 -1.91
CA CYS A 72 -9.44 3.14 -1.71
C CYS A 72 -9.31 4.15 -2.86
N ASP A 73 -8.75 5.33 -2.57
CA ASP A 73 -8.23 6.26 -3.58
C ASP A 73 -6.69 6.19 -3.58
N LEU A 74 -6.11 5.76 -4.70
CA LEU A 74 -4.69 5.45 -4.84
C LEU A 74 -3.99 6.36 -5.85
N ARG A 75 -4.68 7.39 -6.36
CA ARG A 75 -4.20 8.25 -7.43
C ARG A 75 -3.22 9.30 -6.94
N GLY A 76 -2.43 9.84 -7.87
CA GLY A 76 -1.53 10.97 -7.60
C GLY A 76 -0.24 10.60 -6.87
N ASN A 77 0.18 9.33 -6.91
CA ASN A 77 1.53 8.92 -6.51
C ASN A 77 2.50 9.16 -7.67
N ARG A 78 3.78 9.43 -7.36
CA ARG A 78 4.74 10.01 -8.32
C ARG A 78 5.03 9.10 -9.52
N ILE A 79 5.11 7.80 -9.32
CA ILE A 79 5.55 6.85 -10.34
C ILE A 79 4.38 6.05 -10.90
N ALA A 80 3.62 5.37 -10.05
CA ALA A 80 2.50 4.53 -10.45
C ALA A 80 1.55 4.26 -9.28
N THR A 81 0.39 3.70 -9.58
CA THR A 81 -0.55 3.24 -8.54
C THR A 81 -0.07 1.93 -7.91
N TRP A 82 0.52 1.03 -8.70
CA TRP A 82 0.90 -0.32 -8.28
C TRP A 82 2.32 -0.69 -8.68
N GLU A 83 3.00 -1.44 -7.83
CA GLU A 83 4.22 -2.17 -8.17
C GLU A 83 4.10 -3.61 -7.66
N THR A 84 4.14 -4.57 -8.58
CA THR A 84 3.99 -6.00 -8.28
C THR A 84 5.05 -6.81 -9.02
N GLU A 85 5.47 -7.94 -8.46
CA GLU A 85 6.33 -8.91 -9.13
C GLU A 85 5.58 -10.20 -9.52
N HIS A 86 6.23 -11.11 -10.22
CA HIS A 86 5.63 -12.39 -10.55
C HIS A 86 5.32 -13.21 -9.28
N GLY A 87 4.14 -13.84 -9.24
CA GLY A 87 3.74 -14.75 -8.16
C GLY A 87 3.01 -14.11 -6.98
N VAL A 88 2.89 -12.78 -6.91
CA VAL A 88 2.06 -12.13 -5.89
C VAL A 88 0.58 -12.17 -6.26
N VAL A 89 -0.27 -12.14 -5.24
CA VAL A 89 -1.74 -12.09 -5.43
C VAL A 89 -2.26 -10.75 -4.94
N VAL A 90 -2.90 -9.99 -5.83
CA VAL A 90 -3.50 -8.69 -5.49
C VAL A 90 -4.96 -8.68 -5.90
N GLU A 91 -5.85 -8.54 -4.92
CA GLU A 91 -7.27 -8.34 -5.12
C GLU A 91 -7.59 -6.84 -5.07
N ARG A 92 -8.24 -6.32 -6.11
CA ARG A 92 -8.57 -4.89 -6.28
C ARG A 92 -10.07 -4.74 -6.43
N LYS A 93 -10.71 -3.95 -5.57
CA LYS A 93 -12.17 -3.78 -5.57
C LYS A 93 -12.57 -2.34 -5.29
N ASN A 94 -13.41 -1.75 -6.13
CA ASN A 94 -13.95 -0.39 -5.94
C ASN A 94 -12.89 0.70 -5.68
N ASN A 95 -11.68 0.54 -6.21
CA ASN A 95 -10.61 1.51 -6.04
C ASN A 95 -10.65 2.58 -7.12
N ARG A 96 -10.13 3.76 -6.80
CA ARG A 96 -9.76 4.79 -7.78
C ARG A 96 -8.26 4.70 -7.97
N GLU A 97 -7.83 4.44 -9.20
CA GLU A 97 -6.47 3.97 -9.51
C GLU A 97 -5.84 4.77 -10.64
#